data_AF-A0A7S2V3G7-F1
#
_entry.id   AF-A0A7S2V3G7-F1
#
_cell.length_a   1.000
_cell.length_b   1.000
_cell.length_c   1.000
_cell.angle_alpha   90.00
_cell.angle_beta   90.00
_cell.angle_gamma   90.00
#
_symmetry.space_group_name_H-M   'P 1'
#
loop_
_entity.id
_entity.type
_entity.pdbx_description
1 polymer ?
#
loop_
_entity_poly.entity_id
_entity_poly.type
_entity_poly.pdbx_seq_one_letter_code
_entity_poly.pdbx_strand_id
1 'polypeptide(L)'
;VCINNCVMSIVVILFIIHPNVSQYTIDVFTCRQLEEGRLFLAKDLDTECWTPEHTSWAFLVGLPGLICYTFGIPLIGYLALHGVRHQLSNLHVQLKYGFLYFGYRPKYYYWEIWVMVRKILLVFITVFVKAVGPLTEATSSMILVCFTLILHLHVMPYDTDDLNSLESVSLYASLITLLCGIYFYSNELDEGSVEFFVGLIITINILFCLYFVYISWDEVVAEFFDYAQKVPIIKKYVPKKYLDNEDGAGDEEVNVLVSAQEVEQAQSRGNGNVKSI
;
A
#
# COMPACT_ATOMS: atom_id res chain seq x y z
N VAL A 1 -4.91 10.77 -22.59
CA VAL A 1 -3.89 11.13 -21.59
C VAL A 1 -4.50 11.70 -20.31
N CYS A 2 -5.22 12.84 -20.34
CA CYS A 2 -5.79 13.45 -19.13
C CYS A 2 -6.73 12.52 -18.33
N ILE A 3 -7.62 11.79 -19.00
CA ILE A 3 -8.55 10.84 -18.33
C ILE A 3 -7.77 9.71 -17.64
N ASN A 4 -6.75 9.15 -18.28
CA ASN A 4 -5.94 8.08 -17.68
C ASN A 4 -5.18 8.58 -16.44
N ASN A 5 -4.61 9.78 -16.50
CA ASN A 5 -3.91 10.37 -15.36
C ASN A 5 -4.88 10.61 -14.18
N CYS A 6 -6.09 11.11 -14.44
CA CYS A 6 -7.12 11.24 -13.40
C CYS A 6 -7.52 9.88 -12.81
N VAL A 7 -7.71 8.86 -13.65
CA VAL A 7 -8.03 7.50 -13.19
C VAL A 7 -6.93 6.94 -12.30
N MET A 8 -5.65 7.13 -12.68
CA MET A 8 -4.51 6.71 -11.86
C MET A 8 -4.47 7.39 -10.51
N SER A 9 -4.61 8.72 -10.48
CA SER A 9 -4.63 9.46 -9.21
C SER A 9 -5.78 9.01 -8.30
N ILE A 10 -6.97 8.75 -8.85
CA ILE A 10 -8.11 8.25 -8.09
C ILE A 10 -7.81 6.86 -7.51
N VAL A 11 -7.25 5.94 -8.30
CA VAL A 11 -6.88 4.59 -7.85
C VAL A 11 -5.84 4.65 -6.73
N VAL A 12 -4.80 5.48 -6.88
CA VAL A 12 -3.76 5.69 -5.86
C VAL A 12 -4.38 6.18 -4.55
N ILE A 13 -5.22 7.22 -4.62
CA ILE A 13 -5.89 7.79 -3.43
C ILE A 13 -6.77 6.75 -2.75
N LEU A 14 -7.54 5.97 -3.52
CA LEU A 14 -8.38 4.90 -2.98
C LEU A 14 -7.56 3.86 -2.21
N PHE A 15 -6.40 3.47 -2.74
CA PHE A 15 -5.52 2.48 -2.10
C PHE A 15 -4.82 3.03 -0.86
N ILE A 16 -4.42 4.30 -0.87
CA ILE A 16 -3.82 4.96 0.31
C ILE A 16 -4.84 5.10 1.45
N ILE A 17 -6.08 5.47 1.12
CA ILE A 17 -7.16 5.66 2.11
C ILE A 17 -7.75 4.32 2.56
N HIS A 18 -7.59 3.26 1.76
CA HIS A 18 -8.14 1.93 2.00
C HIS A 18 -7.99 1.42 3.45
N PRO A 19 -6.79 1.35 4.05
CA PRO A 19 -6.62 0.81 5.39
C PRO A 19 -7.38 1.61 6.46
N ASN A 20 -7.39 2.94 6.37
CA ASN A 20 -8.09 3.80 7.33
C ASN A 20 -9.60 3.60 7.26
N VAL A 21 -10.18 3.61 6.06
CA VAL A 21 -11.63 3.41 5.89
C VAL A 21 -12.03 1.99 6.26
N SER A 22 -11.20 1.00 5.95
CA SER A 22 -11.42 -0.39 6.37
C SER A 22 -11.47 -0.50 7.90
N GLN A 23 -10.56 0.18 8.61
CA GLN A 23 -10.56 0.24 10.06
C GLN A 23 -11.83 0.90 10.61
N TYR A 24 -12.20 2.09 10.13
CA TYR A 24 -13.42 2.78 10.59
C TYR A 24 -14.68 1.95 10.36
N THR A 25 -14.75 1.25 9.22
CA THR A 25 -15.89 0.42 8.87
C THR A 25 -16.03 -0.78 9.82
N ILE A 26 -14.90 -1.39 10.19
CA ILE A 26 -14.89 -2.52 11.12
C ILE A 26 -15.14 -2.02 12.56
N ASP A 27 -14.64 -0.85 12.93
CA ASP A 27 -14.82 -0.25 14.26
C ASP A 27 -16.29 -0.04 14.64
N VAL A 28 -17.20 0.16 13.67
CA VAL A 28 -18.66 0.25 13.90
C VAL A 28 -19.23 -1.00 14.59
N PHE A 29 -18.58 -2.15 14.41
CA PHE A 29 -18.98 -3.43 15.01
C PHE A 29 -18.27 -3.73 16.33
N THR A 30 -17.34 -2.88 16.78
CA THR A 30 -16.57 -3.10 18.00
C THR A 30 -17.30 -2.53 19.20
N CYS A 31 -17.90 -3.41 20.01
CA CYS A 31 -18.61 -3.02 21.23
C CYS A 31 -17.84 -3.44 22.48
N ARG A 32 -17.86 -2.60 23.51
CA ARG A 32 -17.28 -2.85 24.83
C ARG A 32 -18.35 -2.76 25.90
N GLN A 33 -18.28 -3.65 26.88
CA GLN A 33 -19.14 -3.59 28.05
C GLN A 33 -18.59 -2.59 29.08
N LEU A 34 -19.42 -1.63 29.50
CA LEU A 34 -19.09 -0.66 30.56
C LEU A 34 -19.96 -0.88 31.81
N GLU A 35 -21.23 -1.21 31.60
CA GLU A 35 -22.21 -1.52 32.65
C GLU A 35 -22.74 -2.94 32.45
N GLU A 36 -23.27 -3.55 33.51
CA GLU A 36 -23.89 -4.87 33.41
C GLU A 36 -25.04 -4.84 32.40
N GLY A 37 -24.96 -5.69 31.37
CA GLY A 37 -25.98 -5.81 30.33
C GLY A 37 -25.97 -4.73 29.23
N ARG A 38 -25.14 -3.69 29.31
CA ARG A 38 -25.07 -2.62 28.30
C ARG A 38 -23.72 -2.57 27.59
N LEU A 39 -23.79 -2.57 26.26
CA LEU A 39 -22.64 -2.51 25.36
C LEU A 39 -22.59 -1.14 24.71
N PHE A 40 -21.42 -0.53 24.64
CA PHE A 40 -21.19 0.76 24.00
C PHE A 40 -20.13 0.62 22.92
N LEU A 41 -20.16 1.50 21.93
CA LEU A 41 -19.20 1.48 20.84
C LEU A 41 -17.80 1.79 21.39
N ALA A 42 -16.82 0.93 21.11
CA ALA A 42 -15.48 1.04 21.71
C ALA A 42 -14.73 2.31 21.26
N LYS A 43 -15.10 2.87 20.10
CA LYS A 43 -14.53 4.10 19.55
C LYS A 43 -15.24 5.37 20.04
N ASP A 44 -16.49 5.24 20.46
CA ASP A 44 -17.34 6.33 20.95
C ASP A 44 -18.27 5.81 22.05
N LEU A 45 -17.92 6.10 23.31
CA LEU A 45 -18.61 5.57 24.49
C LEU A 45 -19.99 6.20 24.72
N ASP A 46 -20.37 7.24 23.98
CA ASP A 46 -21.69 7.87 24.07
C ASP A 46 -22.76 7.07 23.30
N THR A 47 -22.34 6.19 22.38
CA THR A 47 -23.24 5.40 21.53
C THR A 47 -23.45 3.99 22.09
N GLU A 48 -24.69 3.66 22.47
CA GLU A 48 -25.07 2.31 22.92
C GLU A 48 -25.25 1.35 21.73
N CYS A 49 -24.54 0.22 21.78
CA CYS A 49 -24.56 -0.81 20.76
C CYS A 49 -25.89 -1.57 20.73
N TRP A 50 -26.26 -2.03 19.54
CA TRP A 50 -27.46 -2.85 19.30
C TRP A 50 -28.80 -2.16 19.62
N THR A 51 -28.78 -0.85 19.84
CA THR A 51 -29.97 -0.02 19.76
C THR A 51 -30.51 -0.01 18.32
N PRO A 52 -31.81 0.28 18.08
CA PRO A 52 -32.35 0.37 16.72
C PRO A 52 -31.57 1.34 15.83
N GLU A 53 -31.09 2.45 16.40
CA GLU A 53 -30.27 3.43 15.72
C GLU A 53 -28.89 2.85 15.34
N HIS A 54 -28.12 2.34 16.30
CA HIS A 54 -26.80 1.75 16.02
C HIS A 54 -26.90 0.57 15.04
N THR A 55 -27.90 -0.29 15.21
CA THR A 55 -28.15 -1.44 14.33
C THR A 55 -28.41 -0.99 12.90
N SER A 56 -29.20 0.09 12.70
CA SER A 56 -29.45 0.62 11.36
C SER A 56 -28.17 1.13 10.69
N TRP A 57 -27.32 1.86 11.39
CA TRP A 57 -26.03 2.32 10.88
C TRP A 57 -25.05 1.18 10.61
N ALA A 58 -24.99 0.20 11.50
CA ALA A 58 -24.15 -0.99 11.35
C ALA A 58 -24.52 -1.80 10.10
N PHE A 59 -25.82 -2.01 9.83
CA PHE A 59 -26.25 -2.79 8.68
C PHE A 59 -26.38 -2.00 7.37
N LEU A 60 -26.68 -0.70 7.40
CA LEU A 60 -26.83 0.13 6.20
C LEU A 60 -25.52 0.74 5.71
N VAL A 61 -24.57 1.02 6.62
CA VAL A 61 -23.29 1.66 6.29
C VAL A 61 -22.13 0.74 6.62
N GLY A 62 -22.08 0.19 7.83
CA GLY A 62 -20.98 -0.66 8.27
C GLY A 62 -20.81 -1.91 7.40
N LEU A 63 -21.89 -2.69 7.21
CA LEU A 63 -21.81 -3.97 6.49
C LEU A 63 -21.56 -3.77 4.98
N PRO A 64 -22.23 -2.85 4.27
CA PRO A 64 -21.91 -2.57 2.87
C PRO A 64 -20.51 -1.98 2.70
N GLY A 65 -20.07 -1.10 3.60
CA GLY A 65 -18.69 -0.61 3.60
C GLY A 65 -17.70 -1.76 3.71
N LEU A 66 -17.96 -2.73 4.60
CA LEU A 66 -17.07 -3.85 4.84
C LEU A 66 -16.96 -4.72 3.58
N ILE A 67 -18.10 -5.07 2.99
CA ILE A 67 -18.15 -5.95 1.83
C ILE A 67 -17.61 -5.23 0.58
N CYS A 68 -18.13 -4.05 0.27
CA CYS A 68 -17.83 -3.35 -0.97
C CYS A 68 -16.47 -2.63 -0.95
N TYR A 69 -16.10 -2.02 0.18
CA TYR A 69 -14.87 -1.24 0.27
C TYR A 69 -13.70 -2.08 0.80
N THR A 70 -13.83 -2.68 1.98
CA THR A 70 -12.73 -3.44 2.59
C THR A 70 -12.33 -4.64 1.73
N PHE A 71 -13.28 -5.49 1.34
CA PHE A 71 -12.99 -6.69 0.52
C PHE A 71 -13.14 -6.46 -0.98
N GLY A 72 -14.09 -5.62 -1.41
CA GLY A 72 -14.36 -5.39 -2.82
C GLY A 72 -13.19 -4.72 -3.56
N ILE A 73 -12.49 -3.76 -2.95
CA ILE A 73 -11.35 -3.09 -3.59
C ILE A 73 -10.20 -4.06 -3.90
N PRO A 74 -9.67 -4.85 -2.95
CA PRO A 74 -8.65 -5.87 -3.25
C PRO A 74 -9.12 -6.89 -4.29
N LEU A 75 -10.39 -7.33 -4.22
CA LEU A 75 -10.94 -8.30 -5.17
C LEU A 75 -11.00 -7.73 -6.59
N ILE A 76 -11.51 -6.51 -6.76
CA ILE A 76 -11.57 -5.83 -8.06
C ILE A 76 -10.15 -5.60 -8.58
N GLY A 77 -9.22 -5.16 -7.74
CA GLY A 77 -7.81 -4.98 -8.09
C GLY A 77 -7.17 -6.28 -8.59
N TYR A 78 -7.40 -7.39 -7.89
CA TYR A 78 -6.92 -8.71 -8.29
C TYR A 78 -7.52 -9.17 -9.62
N LEU A 79 -8.84 -9.07 -9.78
CA LEU A 79 -9.53 -9.50 -11.00
C LEU A 79 -9.09 -8.66 -12.21
N ALA A 80 -8.92 -7.34 -12.02
CA ALA A 80 -8.42 -6.44 -13.05
C ALA A 80 -7.02 -6.82 -13.51
N LEU A 81 -6.09 -7.04 -12.56
CA LEU A 81 -4.72 -7.47 -12.87
C LEU A 81 -4.67 -8.86 -13.51
N HIS A 82 -5.44 -9.81 -12.98
CA HIS A 82 -5.47 -11.18 -13.49
C HIS A 82 -5.99 -11.23 -14.93
N GLY A 83 -6.97 -10.38 -15.28
CA GLY A 83 -7.49 -10.26 -16.64
C GLY A 83 -6.47 -9.76 -17.67
N VAL A 84 -5.54 -8.88 -17.24
CA VAL A 84 -4.51 -8.28 -18.11
C VAL A 84 -3.11 -8.87 -17.92
N ARG A 85 -2.98 -9.98 -17.17
CA ARG A 85 -1.68 -10.56 -16.77
C ARG A 85 -0.73 -10.90 -17.92
N HIS A 86 -1.25 -11.17 -19.11
CA HIS A 86 -0.45 -11.49 -20.30
C HIS A 86 -0.02 -10.24 -21.09
N GLN A 87 -0.50 -9.06 -20.71
CA GLN A 87 -0.29 -7.78 -21.38
C GLN A 87 0.30 -6.71 -20.43
N LEU A 88 0.93 -7.14 -19.33
CA LEU A 88 1.52 -6.24 -18.32
C LEU A 88 2.63 -5.33 -18.87
N SER A 89 3.24 -5.68 -20.01
CA SER A 89 4.22 -4.85 -20.73
C SER A 89 3.60 -3.82 -21.67
N ASN A 90 2.29 -3.85 -21.89
CA ASN A 90 1.62 -2.91 -22.77
C ASN A 90 1.51 -1.53 -22.10
N LEU A 91 1.94 -0.48 -22.79
CA LEU A 91 1.90 0.91 -22.30
C LEU A 91 0.51 1.33 -21.81
N HIS A 92 -0.57 0.89 -22.47
CA HIS A 92 -1.93 1.23 -22.04
C HIS A 92 -2.31 0.58 -20.70
N VAL A 93 -1.84 -0.64 -20.46
CA VAL A 93 -2.04 -1.37 -19.19
C VAL A 93 -1.20 -0.74 -18.09
N GLN A 94 0.06 -0.43 -18.39
CA GLN A 94 0.99 0.26 -17.49
C GLN A 94 0.45 1.62 -17.03
N LEU A 95 -0.07 2.44 -17.94
CA LEU A 95 -0.64 3.74 -17.61
C LEU A 95 -1.94 3.67 -16.80
N LYS A 96 -2.59 2.51 -16.68
CA LYS A 96 -3.89 2.36 -15.99
C LYS A 96 -3.80 1.52 -14.71
N TYR A 97 -2.91 0.54 -14.67
CA TYR A 97 -2.77 -0.38 -13.56
C TYR A 97 -1.34 -0.43 -13.01
N GLY A 98 -0.40 0.32 -13.59
CA GLY A 98 1.02 0.33 -13.20
C GLY A 98 1.20 0.53 -11.71
N PHE A 99 0.43 1.42 -11.09
CA PHE A 99 0.43 1.63 -9.64
C PHE A 99 0.27 0.33 -8.82
N LEU A 100 -0.50 -0.65 -9.30
CA LEU A 100 -0.78 -1.88 -8.57
C LEU A 100 0.33 -2.94 -8.67
N TYR A 101 1.27 -2.81 -9.61
CA TYR A 101 2.28 -3.84 -9.86
C TYR A 101 3.69 -3.30 -10.18
N PHE A 102 3.85 -1.99 -10.38
CA PHE A 102 5.16 -1.35 -10.52
C PHE A 102 5.94 -1.48 -9.22
N GLY A 103 7.25 -1.72 -9.33
CA GLY A 103 8.11 -2.06 -8.21
C GLY A 103 8.10 -3.56 -7.83
N TYR A 104 7.24 -4.38 -8.45
CA TYR A 104 7.22 -5.82 -8.26
C TYR A 104 7.75 -6.58 -9.48
N ARG A 105 8.38 -7.72 -9.23
CA ARG A 105 8.80 -8.63 -10.30
C ARG A 105 7.57 -9.12 -11.08
N PRO A 106 7.63 -9.29 -12.41
CA PRO A 106 6.47 -9.69 -13.23
C PRO A 106 5.77 -10.97 -12.76
N LYS A 107 6.53 -11.91 -12.17
CA LYS A 107 5.99 -13.16 -11.60
C LYS A 107 5.04 -12.92 -10.41
N TYR A 108 5.24 -11.84 -9.67
CA TYR A 108 4.53 -11.49 -8.44
C TYR A 108 3.69 -10.22 -8.59
N TYR A 109 3.15 -9.96 -9.78
CA TYR A 109 2.36 -8.76 -10.09
C TYR A 109 1.16 -8.52 -9.15
N TYR A 110 0.67 -9.54 -8.46
CA TYR A 110 -0.48 -9.46 -7.55
C TYR A 110 -0.07 -9.12 -6.10
N TRP A 111 1.22 -8.87 -5.83
CA TRP A 111 1.73 -8.75 -4.47
C TRP A 111 1.13 -7.57 -3.70
N GLU A 112 0.83 -6.45 -4.36
CA GLU A 112 0.16 -5.32 -3.70
C GLU A 112 -1.20 -5.74 -3.11
N ILE A 113 -1.95 -6.61 -3.80
CA ILE A 113 -3.21 -7.17 -3.29
C ILE A 113 -2.96 -7.99 -2.03
N TRP A 114 -1.89 -8.78 -2.00
CA TRP A 114 -1.48 -9.53 -0.81
C TRP A 114 -1.16 -8.60 0.37
N VAL A 115 -0.45 -7.48 0.12
CA VAL A 115 -0.17 -6.46 1.12
C VAL A 115 -1.46 -5.86 1.70
N MET A 116 -2.47 -5.60 0.86
CA MET A 116 -3.79 -5.14 1.32
C MET A 116 -4.51 -6.19 2.17
N VAL A 117 -4.54 -7.44 1.71
CA VAL A 117 -5.18 -8.54 2.46
C VAL A 117 -4.53 -8.69 3.83
N ARG A 118 -3.19 -8.61 3.92
CA ARG A 118 -2.47 -8.61 5.20
C ARG A 118 -2.94 -7.48 6.14
N LYS A 119 -3.06 -6.25 5.62
CA LYS A 119 -3.55 -5.09 6.40
C LYS A 119 -4.97 -5.32 6.90
N ILE A 120 -5.85 -5.85 6.05
CA ILE A 120 -7.22 -6.20 6.42
C ILE A 120 -7.22 -7.25 7.54
N LEU A 121 -6.46 -8.33 7.41
CA LEU A 121 -6.37 -9.37 8.44
C LEU A 121 -5.89 -8.82 9.79
N LEU A 122 -4.92 -7.91 9.80
CA LEU A 122 -4.50 -7.22 11.03
C LEU A 122 -5.65 -6.41 11.65
N VAL A 123 -6.38 -5.63 10.85
CA VAL A 123 -7.54 -4.87 11.35
C VAL A 123 -8.60 -5.82 11.94
N PHE A 124 -8.91 -6.93 11.26
CA PHE A 124 -9.80 -7.96 11.78
C PHE A 124 -9.36 -8.49 13.14
N ILE A 125 -8.06 -8.79 13.32
CA ILE A 125 -7.52 -9.23 14.60
C ILE A 125 -7.71 -8.16 15.68
N THR A 126 -7.35 -6.90 15.39
CA THR A 126 -7.43 -5.80 16.36
C THR A 126 -8.85 -5.48 16.84
N VAL A 127 -9.85 -5.89 16.07
CA VAL A 127 -11.27 -5.65 16.36
C VAL A 127 -11.89 -6.87 17.03
N PHE A 128 -11.84 -8.03 16.37
CA PHE A 128 -12.58 -9.21 16.83
C PHE A 128 -11.84 -9.98 17.93
N VAL A 129 -10.51 -10.08 17.85
CA VAL A 129 -9.72 -10.83 18.85
C VAL A 129 -9.53 -10.01 20.13
N LYS A 130 -9.52 -8.68 20.01
CA LYS A 130 -9.43 -7.77 21.16
C LYS A 130 -10.54 -7.97 22.19
N ALA A 131 -11.73 -8.41 21.75
CA ALA A 131 -12.83 -8.74 22.65
C ALA A 131 -12.52 -9.92 23.59
N VAL A 132 -11.62 -10.84 23.19
CA VAL A 132 -11.14 -11.95 24.03
C VAL A 132 -10.12 -11.47 25.05
N GLY A 133 -9.28 -10.50 24.68
CA GLY A 133 -8.36 -9.83 25.57
C GLY A 133 -7.17 -9.19 24.83
N PRO A 134 -6.55 -8.12 25.39
CA PRO A 134 -5.44 -7.42 24.74
C PRO A 134 -4.23 -8.32 24.45
N LEU A 135 -3.90 -9.24 25.37
CA LEU A 135 -2.77 -10.15 25.21
C LEU A 135 -2.97 -11.14 24.05
N THR A 136 -4.19 -11.69 23.91
CA THR A 136 -4.55 -12.62 22.83
C THR A 136 -4.52 -11.92 21.48
N GLU A 137 -4.97 -10.66 21.41
CA GLU A 137 -4.90 -9.82 20.22
C GLU A 137 -3.45 -9.57 19.80
N ALA A 138 -2.62 -9.05 20.71
CA ALA A 138 -1.22 -8.76 20.43
C ALA A 138 -0.45 -10.01 19.97
N THR A 139 -0.70 -11.17 20.61
CA THR A 139 -0.08 -12.45 20.23
C THR A 139 -0.55 -12.91 18.84
N SER A 140 -1.83 -12.76 18.52
CA SER A 140 -2.38 -13.12 17.20
C SER A 140 -1.82 -12.22 16.09
N SER A 141 -1.73 -10.92 16.35
CA SER A 141 -1.10 -9.94 15.47
C SER A 141 0.37 -10.27 15.24
N MET A 142 1.10 -10.66 16.29
CA MET A 142 2.49 -11.10 16.20
C MET A 142 2.66 -12.35 15.33
N ILE A 143 1.80 -13.37 15.49
CA ILE A 143 1.82 -14.59 14.67
C ILE A 143 1.60 -14.26 13.19
N LEU A 144 0.63 -13.39 12.88
CA LEU A 144 0.37 -12.96 11.51
C LEU A 144 1.56 -12.22 10.91
N VAL A 145 2.15 -11.27 11.65
CA VAL A 145 3.34 -10.53 11.18
C VAL A 145 4.51 -11.49 10.95
N CYS A 146 4.79 -12.42 11.87
CA CYS A 146 5.80 -13.47 11.68
C CYS A 146 5.57 -14.29 10.41
N PHE A 147 4.34 -14.77 10.19
CA PHE A 147 3.99 -15.51 8.98
C PHE A 147 4.26 -14.68 7.72
N THR A 148 3.86 -13.40 7.73
CA THR A 148 4.03 -12.52 6.56
C THR A 148 5.50 -12.20 6.29
N LEU A 149 6.32 -12.09 7.34
CA LEU A 149 7.76 -11.93 7.23
C LEU A 149 8.41 -13.15 6.61
N ILE A 150 8.08 -14.35 7.08
CA ILE A 150 8.61 -15.61 6.50
C ILE A 150 8.22 -15.72 5.02
N LEU A 151 6.97 -15.42 4.69
CA LEU A 151 6.49 -15.44 3.31
C LEU A 151 7.23 -14.41 2.45
N HIS A 152 7.42 -13.19 2.94
CA HIS A 152 8.14 -12.13 2.25
C HIS A 152 9.60 -12.52 1.95
N LEU A 153 10.31 -13.03 2.96
CA LEU A 153 11.70 -13.49 2.81
C LEU A 153 11.84 -14.65 1.82
N HIS A 154 10.83 -15.51 1.72
CA HIS A 154 10.84 -16.63 0.78
C HIS A 154 10.48 -16.20 -0.66
N VAL A 155 9.61 -15.20 -0.82
CA VAL A 155 9.11 -14.78 -2.14
C VAL A 155 10.00 -13.70 -2.77
N MET A 156 10.48 -12.74 -1.96
CA MET A 156 11.22 -11.54 -2.39
C MET A 156 10.59 -10.89 -3.64
N PRO A 157 9.37 -10.35 -3.50
CA PRO A 157 8.50 -9.97 -4.61
C PRO A 157 8.94 -8.69 -5.32
N TYR A 158 9.68 -7.80 -4.64
CA TYR A 158 10.06 -6.51 -5.19
C TYR A 158 11.18 -6.66 -6.24
N ASP A 159 11.20 -5.74 -7.19
CA ASP A 159 12.11 -5.78 -8.34
C ASP A 159 13.57 -5.51 -7.93
N THR A 160 13.77 -4.57 -7.01
CA THR A 160 15.08 -4.23 -6.44
C THR A 160 15.30 -4.86 -5.06
N ASP A 161 16.55 -5.21 -4.73
CA ASP A 161 16.91 -5.77 -3.42
C ASP A 161 16.77 -4.74 -2.28
N ASP A 162 16.92 -3.44 -2.57
CA ASP A 162 16.71 -2.36 -1.60
C ASP A 162 15.27 -2.32 -1.10
N LEU A 163 14.28 -2.37 -2.00
CA LEU A 163 12.86 -2.46 -1.62
C LEU A 163 12.54 -3.76 -0.84
N ASN A 164 13.13 -4.89 -1.21
CA ASN A 164 12.96 -6.14 -0.45
C ASN A 164 13.54 -6.04 0.97
N SER A 165 14.69 -5.39 1.11
CA SER A 165 15.34 -5.14 2.40
C SER A 165 14.53 -4.16 3.23
N LEU A 166 14.00 -3.11 2.62
CA LEU A 166 13.14 -2.11 3.27
C LEU A 166 11.87 -2.74 3.86
N GLU A 167 11.15 -3.55 3.07
CA GLU A 167 9.98 -4.29 3.57
C GLU A 167 10.39 -5.24 4.71
N SER A 168 11.50 -5.98 4.57
CA SER A 168 11.97 -6.90 5.60
C SER A 168 12.27 -6.18 6.92
N VAL A 169 13.03 -5.08 6.87
CA VAL A 169 13.37 -4.26 8.06
C VAL A 169 12.10 -3.68 8.68
N SER A 170 11.12 -3.23 7.88
CA SER A 170 9.84 -2.73 8.39
C SER A 170 9.05 -3.81 9.15
N LEU A 171 9.08 -5.06 8.66
CA LEU A 171 8.42 -6.20 9.30
C LEU A 171 9.13 -6.64 10.58
N TYR A 172 10.47 -6.63 10.59
CA TYR A 172 11.25 -6.85 11.81
C TYR A 172 10.98 -5.76 12.87
N ALA A 173 10.97 -4.48 12.47
CA ALA A 173 10.65 -3.37 13.36
C ALA A 173 9.23 -3.49 13.96
N SER A 174 8.26 -3.87 13.12
CA SER A 174 6.88 -4.14 13.55
C SER A 174 6.81 -5.30 14.55
N LEU A 175 7.55 -6.39 14.29
CA LEU A 175 7.59 -7.54 15.17
C LEU A 175 8.18 -7.20 16.55
N ILE A 176 9.29 -6.46 16.58
CA ILE A 176 9.92 -6.03 17.84
C ILE A 176 8.99 -5.07 18.59
N THR A 177 8.30 -4.17 17.87
CA THR A 177 7.33 -3.24 18.47
C THR A 177 6.17 -4.00 19.13
N LEU A 178 5.60 -5.01 18.46
CA LEU A 178 4.56 -5.87 19.02
C LEU A 178 5.05 -6.66 20.24
N LEU A 179 6.28 -7.20 20.19
CA LEU A 179 6.88 -7.91 21.31
C LEU A 179 7.03 -7.00 22.53
N CYS A 180 7.56 -5.78 22.35
CA CYS A 180 7.69 -4.79 23.43
C CYS A 180 6.31 -4.39 23.97
N GLY A 181 5.30 -4.27 23.10
CA GLY A 181 3.92 -3.98 23.51
C GLY A 181 3.30 -5.04 24.42
N ILE A 182 3.62 -6.32 24.21
CA ILE A 182 3.18 -7.42 25.09
C ILE A 182 3.79 -7.27 26.49
N TYR A 183 5.11 -7.02 26.57
CA TYR A 183 5.80 -6.81 27.84
C TYR A 183 5.31 -5.56 28.58
N PHE A 184 4.98 -4.50 27.86
CA PHE A 184 4.38 -3.30 28.45
C PHE A 184 3.02 -3.58 29.12
N TYR A 185 2.23 -4.52 28.58
CA TYR A 185 0.93 -4.90 29.15
C TYR A 185 1.05 -5.78 30.41
N SER A 186 2.13 -6.56 30.55
CA SER A 186 2.38 -7.30 31.78
C SER A 186 2.78 -6.30 32.88
N ASN A 187 1.82 -5.95 33.75
CA ASN A 187 1.99 -5.05 34.90
C ASN A 187 2.97 -5.57 35.99
N GLU A 188 3.85 -6.49 35.64
CA GLU A 188 4.87 -7.08 36.51
C GLU A 188 6.25 -6.40 36.35
N LEU A 189 6.37 -5.46 35.41
CA LEU A 189 7.59 -4.72 35.16
C LEU A 189 7.77 -3.55 36.13
N ASP A 190 9.01 -3.32 36.56
CA ASP A 190 9.38 -2.10 37.27
C ASP A 190 9.38 -0.90 36.32
N GLU A 191 9.34 0.31 36.90
CA GLU A 191 9.34 1.57 36.13
C GLU A 191 10.54 1.63 35.16
N GLY A 192 11.72 1.15 35.59
CA GLY A 192 12.92 1.10 34.76
C GLY A 192 12.78 0.20 33.53
N SER A 193 12.17 -0.98 33.65
CA SER A 193 11.93 -1.86 32.50
C SER A 193 10.93 -1.25 31.52
N VAL A 194 9.89 -0.56 32.02
CA VAL A 194 8.91 0.12 31.17
C VAL A 194 9.58 1.21 30.32
N GLU A 195 10.40 2.07 30.95
CA GLU A 195 11.16 3.10 30.25
C GLU A 195 12.10 2.52 29.19
N PHE A 196 12.76 1.40 29.50
CA PHE A 196 13.62 0.68 28.57
C PHE A 196 12.87 0.21 27.31
N PHE A 197 11.72 -0.48 27.47
CA PHE A 197 10.97 -0.98 26.32
C PHE A 197 10.39 0.16 25.46
N VAL A 198 9.92 1.25 26.08
CA VAL A 198 9.46 2.43 25.35
C VAL A 198 10.61 3.08 24.57
N GLY A 199 11.78 3.24 25.20
CA GLY A 199 12.98 3.75 24.54
C GLY A 199 13.42 2.87 23.37
N LEU A 200 13.33 1.54 23.52
CA LEU A 200 13.63 0.58 22.47
C LEU A 200 12.68 0.71 21.27
N ILE A 201 11.38 0.81 21.51
CA ILE A 201 10.37 1.03 20.45
C ILE A 201 10.69 2.30 19.66
N ILE A 202 10.91 3.42 20.36
CA ILE A 202 11.20 4.72 19.73
C ILE A 202 12.48 4.62 18.90
N THR A 203 13.55 4.05 19.47
CA THR A 203 14.84 3.92 18.80
C THR A 203 14.74 3.11 17.51
N ILE A 204 14.07 1.95 17.54
CA ILE A 204 13.93 1.09 16.36
C ILE A 204 13.12 1.78 15.27
N ASN A 205 12.04 2.48 15.61
CA ASN A 205 11.23 3.20 14.62
C ASN A 205 11.98 4.39 14.02
N ILE A 206 12.77 5.12 14.81
CA ILE A 206 13.66 6.18 14.29
C ILE A 206 14.70 5.61 13.33
N LEU A 207 15.37 4.51 13.70
CA LEU A 207 16.36 3.86 12.85
C LEU A 207 15.74 3.37 11.54
N PHE A 208 14.53 2.80 11.58
CA PHE A 208 13.78 2.42 10.38
C PHE A 208 13.48 3.65 9.49
N CYS A 209 12.98 4.74 10.06
CA CYS A 209 12.72 5.97 9.32
C CYS A 209 13.98 6.55 8.67
N LEU A 210 15.12 6.55 9.39
CA LEU A 210 16.40 7.00 8.83
C LEU A 210 16.87 6.10 7.69
N TYR A 211 16.71 4.78 7.82
CA TYR A 211 17.04 3.82 6.77
C TYR A 211 16.14 3.99 5.53
N PHE A 212 14.84 4.19 5.74
CA PHE A 212 13.89 4.52 4.66
C PHE A 212 14.31 5.78 3.90
N VAL A 213 14.62 6.86 4.63
CA VAL A 213 15.06 8.13 4.02
C VAL A 213 16.38 7.93 3.28
N TYR A 214 17.34 7.20 3.84
CA TYR A 214 18.62 6.93 3.21
C TYR A 214 18.47 6.22 1.85
N ILE A 215 17.67 5.14 1.79
CA ILE A 215 17.43 4.41 0.53
C ILE A 215 16.69 5.29 -0.48
N SER A 216 15.63 5.98 -0.03
CA SER A 216 14.78 6.77 -0.92
C SER A 216 15.47 8.05 -1.41
N TRP A 217 16.56 8.48 -0.75
CA TRP A 217 17.21 9.76 -1.04
C TRP A 217 17.76 9.84 -2.46
N ASP A 218 18.46 8.80 -2.91
CA ASP A 218 19.11 8.82 -4.22
C ASP A 218 18.07 8.83 -5.36
N GLU A 219 16.98 8.07 -5.23
CA GLU A 219 15.88 8.04 -6.21
C GLU A 219 15.15 9.39 -6.27
N VAL A 220 14.79 9.95 -5.11
CA VAL A 220 14.10 11.26 -5.03
C VAL A 220 14.98 12.38 -5.59
N VAL A 221 16.27 12.36 -5.28
CA VAL A 221 17.22 13.37 -5.79
C VAL A 221 17.42 13.21 -7.30
N ALA A 222 17.48 11.98 -7.82
CA ALA A 222 17.58 11.73 -9.24
C ALA A 222 16.35 12.25 -10.00
N GLU A 223 15.14 11.93 -9.54
CA GLU A 223 13.89 12.45 -10.14
C GLU A 223 13.78 13.97 -10.03
N PHE A 224 14.17 14.55 -8.89
CA PHE A 224 14.18 16.00 -8.70
C PHE A 224 15.11 16.68 -9.72
N PHE A 225 16.31 16.13 -9.93
CA PHE A 225 17.24 16.68 -10.91
C PHE A 225 16.79 16.46 -12.35
N ASP A 226 16.14 15.33 -12.67
CA ASP A 226 15.51 15.10 -13.98
C ASP A 226 14.40 16.13 -14.29
N TYR A 227 13.60 16.48 -13.28
CA TYR A 227 12.64 17.56 -13.41
C TYR A 227 13.34 18.94 -13.51
N ALA A 228 14.37 19.17 -12.71
CA ALA A 228 15.11 20.42 -12.67
C ALA A 228 15.84 20.75 -13.99
N GLN A 229 16.32 19.74 -14.72
CA GLN A 229 16.96 19.95 -16.04
C GLN A 229 15.97 20.46 -17.11
N LYS A 230 14.68 20.13 -16.99
CA LYS A 230 13.61 20.61 -17.87
C LYS A 230 13.28 22.09 -17.63
N VAL A 231 13.75 22.69 -16.52
CA VAL A 231 13.54 24.10 -16.18
C VAL A 231 14.82 24.90 -16.48
N PRO A 232 14.80 25.83 -17.47
CA PRO A 232 16.01 26.50 -17.96
C PRO A 232 16.74 27.35 -16.90
N ILE A 233 16.01 27.86 -15.89
CA ILE A 233 16.57 28.66 -14.78
C ILE A 233 17.37 27.78 -13.81
N ILE A 234 16.95 26.53 -13.62
CA ILE A 234 17.50 25.62 -12.60
C ILE A 234 18.59 24.72 -13.19
N LYS A 235 18.58 24.47 -14.51
CA LYS A 235 19.60 23.67 -15.23
C LYS A 235 21.05 24.05 -14.89
N LYS A 236 21.33 25.33 -14.63
CA LYS A 236 22.68 25.82 -14.25
C LYS A 236 23.18 25.29 -12.90
N TYR A 237 22.27 24.87 -12.02
CA TYR A 237 22.57 24.40 -10.66
C TYR A 237 22.57 22.86 -10.54
N VAL A 238 22.26 22.14 -11.61
CA VAL A 238 22.24 20.67 -11.62
C VAL A 238 23.69 20.15 -11.56
N PRO A 239 24.03 19.28 -10.59
CA PRO A 239 25.37 18.68 -10.50
C PRO A 239 25.68 17.82 -11.74
N LYS A 240 26.93 17.85 -12.22
CA LYS A 240 27.38 17.11 -13.42
C LYS A 240 27.11 15.60 -13.38
N LYS A 241 26.97 15.00 -12.20
CA LYS A 241 26.64 13.58 -12.00
C LYS A 241 25.23 13.22 -12.54
N TYR A 242 24.32 14.19 -12.62
CA TYR A 242 22.91 14.01 -12.98
C TYR A 242 22.53 14.74 -14.27
N LEU A 243 23.52 15.21 -15.04
CA LEU A 243 23.27 15.76 -16.37
C LEU A 243 23.35 14.62 -17.36
N ASP A 244 22.26 14.37 -18.09
CA ASP A 244 22.29 13.47 -19.24
C ASP A 244 23.27 14.06 -20.27
N ASN A 245 24.13 13.22 -20.84
CA ASN A 245 24.95 13.61 -21.99
C ASN A 245 23.99 13.83 -23.17
N GLU A 246 23.55 15.07 -23.38
CA GLU A 246 22.51 15.53 -24.32
C GLU A 246 22.77 15.22 -25.82
N ASP A 247 23.73 14.37 -26.19
CA ASP A 247 24.06 14.10 -27.60
C ASP A 247 23.39 12.83 -28.18
N GLY A 248 22.55 12.09 -27.44
CA GLY A 248 22.00 10.80 -27.95
C GLY A 248 20.55 10.42 -27.60
N ALA A 249 19.95 10.94 -26.52
CA ALA A 249 18.65 10.44 -26.04
C ALA A 249 17.42 11.06 -26.75
N GLY A 250 17.55 12.29 -27.25
CA GLY A 250 16.46 12.99 -27.94
C GLY A 250 16.08 12.35 -29.28
N ASP A 251 17.04 11.73 -29.98
CA ASP A 251 16.80 11.09 -31.27
C ASP A 251 16.18 9.70 -31.12
N GLU A 252 16.47 8.95 -30.05
CA GLU A 252 15.86 7.64 -29.78
C GLU A 252 14.39 7.75 -29.35
N GLU A 253 14.05 8.66 -28.45
CA GLU A 253 12.67 8.82 -27.97
C GLU A 253 11.74 9.36 -29.08
N VAL A 254 12.25 10.27 -29.92
CA VAL A 254 11.54 10.74 -31.13
C VAL A 254 11.39 9.61 -32.15
N ASN A 255 12.42 8.78 -32.38
CA ASN A 255 12.32 7.65 -33.32
C ASN A 255 11.35 6.55 -32.84
N VAL A 256 11.25 6.31 -31.53
CA VAL A 256 10.28 5.37 -30.96
C VAL A 256 8.85 5.92 -31.06
N LEU A 257 8.64 7.21 -30.84
CA LEU A 257 7.31 7.84 -31.01
C LEU A 257 6.88 7.93 -32.48
N VAL A 258 7.81 8.22 -33.39
CA VAL A 258 7.57 8.23 -34.84
C VAL A 258 7.23 6.83 -35.36
N SER A 259 8.00 5.81 -34.96
CA SER A 259 7.72 4.42 -35.35
C SER A 259 6.39 3.89 -34.78
N ALA A 260 6.02 4.29 -33.56
CA ALA A 260 4.72 3.95 -32.98
C ALA A 260 3.55 4.61 -33.76
N GLN A 261 3.69 5.87 -34.19
CA GLN A 261 2.69 6.55 -35.02
C GLN A 261 2.59 5.97 -36.44
N GLU A 262 3.71 5.55 -37.03
CA GLU A 262 3.72 4.89 -38.35
C GLU A 262 3.00 3.53 -38.31
N VAL A 263 3.16 2.75 -37.24
CA VAL A 263 2.44 1.48 -37.04
C VAL A 263 0.93 1.71 -36.89
N GLU A 264 0.51 2.76 -36.19
CA GLU A 264 -0.91 3.12 -36.03
C GLU A 264 -1.55 3.62 -37.34
N GLN A 265 -0.78 4.36 -38.17
CA GLN A 265 -1.20 4.78 -39.51
C GLN A 265 -1.23 3.62 -40.52
N ALA A 266 -0.33 2.64 -40.42
CA ALA A 266 -0.33 1.46 -41.26
C ALA A 266 -1.54 0.55 -40.97
N GLN A 267 -1.93 0.42 -39.71
CA GLN A 267 -3.11 -0.36 -39.30
C GLN A 267 -4.43 0.29 -39.72
N SER A 268 -4.51 1.63 -39.74
CA SER A 268 -5.70 2.35 -40.22
C SER A 268 -5.82 2.36 -41.76
N ARG A 269 -4.71 2.36 -42.51
CA ARG A 269 -4.73 2.21 -43.98
C ARG A 269 -5.04 0.78 -44.43
N GLY A 270 -4.61 -0.24 -43.69
CA GLY A 270 -4.90 -1.65 -44.01
C GLY A 270 -6.39 -2.01 -43.92
N ASN A 271 -7.16 -1.33 -43.06
CA ASN A 271 -8.59 -1.59 -42.87
C ASN A 271 -9.51 -0.87 -43.88
N GLY A 272 -8.94 -0.04 -44.76
CA GLY A 272 -9.68 0.73 -45.77
C GLY A 272 -9.90 0.03 -47.12
N ASN A 273 -9.20 -1.09 -47.40
CA ASN A 273 -9.20 -1.75 -48.71
C ASN A 273 -9.91 -3.12 -48.77
N VAL A 274 -10.73 -3.47 -47.79
CA VAL A 274 -11.65 -4.63 -47.86
C VAL A 274 -13.09 -4.13 -47.90
N LYS A 275 -13.43 -3.36 -48.94
CA LYS A 275 -14.82 -3.02 -49.30
C LYS A 275 -14.96 -2.59 -50.77
N SER A 276 -14.40 -3.38 -51.68
CA SER A 276 -14.81 -3.39 -53.11
C SER A 276 -14.19 -4.59 -53.83
N ILE A 277 -14.96 -5.68 -53.90
CA ILE A 277 -15.24 -6.57 -55.04
C ILE A 277 -16.15 -7.68 -54.51
#